data_AF-A0A348RYP0-F1
#
_entry.id   AF-A0A348RYP0-F1
#
_cell.length_a   1.000
_cell.length_b   1.000
_cell.length_c   1.000
_cell.angle_alpha   90.00
_cell.angle_beta   90.00
_cell.angle_gamma   90.00
#
_symmetry.space_group_name_H-M   'P 1'
#
loop_
_entity.id
_entity.type
_entity.pdbx_description
1 polymer ?
#
loop_
_entity_poly.entity_id
_entity_poly.type
_entity_poly.pdbx_seq_one_letter_code
_entity_poly.pdbx_strand_id
1 'polypeptide(L)'
;MIIDATPSKIRYENHMKKEALKFLETLVNTPSPFGHEVRGQRVWLDYVTPFADETWNDAYGNTVAVINKGGGPRVMLAAHADEIALSVNYIDDNG
;
A
#
# COMPACT_ATOMS: atom_id res chain seq x y z
N MET A 1 -42.80 11.99 -28.94
CA MET A 1 -42.01 10.75 -28.88
C MET A 1 -41.03 10.94 -27.74
N ILE A 2 -41.30 10.27 -26.61
CA ILE A 2 -40.57 10.44 -25.36
C ILE A 2 -39.17 9.86 -25.53
N ILE A 3 -38.17 10.65 -25.12
CA ILE A 3 -36.76 10.30 -25.10
C ILE A 3 -36.56 9.39 -23.89
N ASP A 4 -36.64 8.07 -24.10
CA ASP A 4 -36.17 7.08 -23.12
C ASP A 4 -34.68 6.85 -23.38
N ALA A 5 -33.85 7.74 -22.82
CA ALA A 5 -32.42 7.50 -22.69
C ALA A 5 -32.21 6.63 -21.45
N THR A 6 -32.44 5.33 -21.62
CA THR A 6 -31.98 4.33 -20.65
C THR A 6 -30.49 4.54 -20.43
N PRO A 7 -30.02 4.70 -19.17
CA PRO A 7 -28.60 4.89 -18.92
C PRO A 7 -27.87 3.64 -19.38
N SER A 8 -27.12 3.79 -20.48
CA SER A 8 -26.18 2.80 -20.97
C SER A 8 -25.38 2.28 -19.79
N LYS A 9 -25.50 0.99 -19.53
CA LYS A 9 -24.68 0.23 -18.58
C LYS A 9 -23.21 0.36 -18.98
N ILE A 10 -22.54 1.44 -18.59
CA ILE A 10 -21.10 1.42 -18.40
C ILE A 10 -20.91 0.67 -17.08
N ARG A 11 -20.95 -0.65 -17.16
CA ARG A 11 -20.50 -1.51 -16.06
C ARG A 11 -18.99 -1.33 -16.00
N TYR A 12 -18.52 -0.50 -15.08
CA TYR A 12 -17.18 -0.71 -14.52
C TYR A 12 -17.25 -2.05 -13.78
N GLU A 13 -17.01 -3.14 -14.50
CA GLU A 13 -16.68 -4.40 -13.83
C GLU A 13 -15.39 -4.13 -13.05
N ASN A 14 -15.49 -4.17 -11.73
CA ASN A 14 -14.34 -4.08 -10.84
C ASN A 14 -13.47 -5.33 -11.07
N HIS A 15 -12.46 -5.19 -11.93
CA HIS A 15 -11.53 -6.26 -12.34
C HIS A 15 -10.43 -6.54 -11.29
N MET A 16 -10.62 -6.13 -10.03
CA MET A 16 -9.62 -6.38 -9.00
C MET A 16 -9.68 -7.85 -8.56
N LYS A 17 -8.54 -8.53 -8.59
CA LYS A 17 -8.41 -9.89 -8.03
C LYS A 17 -8.74 -9.85 -6.53
N LYS A 18 -9.46 -10.85 -6.03
CA LYS A 18 -9.89 -10.90 -4.62
C LYS A 18 -8.71 -10.87 -3.65
N GLU A 19 -7.61 -11.50 -4.03
CA GLU A 19 -6.37 -11.57 -3.26
C GLU A 19 -5.70 -10.19 -3.17
N ALA A 20 -5.68 -9.45 -4.29
CA ALA A 20 -5.14 -8.10 -4.35
C ALA A 20 -6.01 -7.13 -3.52
N LEU A 21 -7.34 -7.26 -3.58
CA LEU A 21 -8.25 -6.47 -2.75
C LEU A 21 -8.01 -6.76 -1.27
N LYS A 22 -7.92 -8.03 -0.87
CA LYS A 22 -7.65 -8.42 0.51
C LYS A 22 -6.31 -7.88 1.02
N PHE A 23 -5.27 -7.92 0.17
CA PHE A 23 -3.98 -7.31 0.47
C PHE A 23 -4.12 -5.80 0.70
N LEU A 24 -4.78 -5.10 -0.23
CA LEU A 24 -4.98 -3.65 -0.14
C LEU A 24 -5.78 -3.27 1.12
N GLU A 25 -6.85 -4.00 1.42
CA GLU A 25 -7.63 -3.83 2.65
C GLU A 25 -6.77 -4.04 3.89
N THR A 26 -5.90 -5.06 3.90
CA THR A 26 -5.01 -5.32 5.04
C THR A 26 -3.97 -4.21 5.20
N LEU A 27 -3.40 -3.74 4.10
CA LEU A 27 -2.40 -2.66 4.08
C LEU A 27 -3.01 -1.35 4.59
N VAL A 28 -4.15 -0.92 4.03
CA VAL A 28 -4.81 0.35 4.38
C VAL A 28 -5.40 0.34 5.79
N ASN A 29 -5.88 -0.81 6.28
CA ASN A 29 -6.37 -0.92 7.66
C ASN A 29 -5.25 -1.13 8.69
N THR A 30 -3.98 -1.13 8.28
CA THR A 30 -2.83 -1.21 9.19
C THR A 30 -2.27 0.20 9.42
N PRO A 31 -2.52 0.81 10.60
CA PRO A 31 -1.94 2.10 10.95
C PRO A 31 -0.42 2.12 10.77
N SER A 32 0.04 3.14 10.05
CA SER A 32 1.44 3.39 9.65
C SER A 32 1.72 4.91 9.55
N PRO A 33 1.46 5.68 10.62
CA PRO A 33 1.69 7.12 10.60
C PRO A 33 3.18 7.41 10.43
N PHE A 34 3.50 8.59 9.91
CA PHE A 34 4.88 9.06 9.80
C PHE A 34 5.66 8.83 11.12
N GLY A 35 6.83 8.20 11.00
CA GLY A 35 7.70 7.79 12.11
C GLY A 35 7.34 6.45 12.78
N HIS A 36 6.25 5.79 12.40
CA HIS A 36 5.81 4.48 12.92
C HIS A 36 5.33 3.53 11.81
N GLU A 37 6.00 3.54 10.66
CA GLU A 37 5.60 2.87 9.42
C GLU A 37 5.83 1.35 9.44
N VAL A 38 6.65 0.84 10.36
CA VAL A 38 7.18 -0.54 10.40
C VAL A 38 6.10 -1.60 10.21
N ARG A 39 4.91 -1.40 10.80
CA ARG A 39 3.79 -2.32 10.68
C ARG A 39 3.23 -2.40 9.26
N GLY A 40 2.99 -1.26 8.63
CA GLY A 40 2.50 -1.20 7.24
C GLY A 40 3.55 -1.74 6.26
N GLN A 41 4.82 -1.39 6.49
CA GLN A 41 5.96 -1.91 5.75
C GLN A 41 6.09 -3.44 5.85
N ARG A 42 5.79 -4.03 7.02
CA ARG A 42 5.78 -5.49 7.20
C ARG A 42 4.70 -6.16 6.35
N VAL A 43 3.49 -5.60 6.31
CA VAL A 43 2.39 -6.11 5.47
C VAL A 43 2.79 -6.11 3.99
N TRP A 44 3.40 -5.01 3.53
CA TRP A 44 3.91 -4.93 2.16
C TRP A 44 5.00 -5.97 1.91
N LEU A 45 5.99 -6.08 2.80
CA LEU A 45 7.12 -7.00 2.67
C LEU A 45 6.67 -8.46 2.62
N ASP A 46 5.76 -8.86 3.51
CA ASP A 46 5.20 -10.22 3.55
C ASP A 46 4.43 -10.55 2.25
N TYR A 47 3.74 -9.56 1.67
CA TYR A 47 3.05 -9.74 0.39
C TYR A 47 4.01 -9.87 -0.79
N VAL A 48 5.09 -9.06 -0.85
CA VAL A 48 5.98 -9.03 -2.02
C VAL A 48 7.10 -10.08 -2.00
N THR A 49 7.47 -10.58 -0.82
CA THR A 49 8.60 -11.53 -0.64
C THR A 49 8.53 -12.76 -1.54
N PRO A 50 7.37 -13.42 -1.75
CA PRO A 50 7.27 -14.59 -2.64
C PRO A 50 7.58 -14.29 -4.13
N PHE A 51 7.57 -13.02 -4.52
CA PHE A 51 7.79 -12.57 -5.90
C PHE A 51 9.17 -11.96 -6.13
N ALA A 52 9.98 -11.83 -5.07
CA ALA A 52 11.27 -11.15 -5.10
C ALA A 52 12.42 -12.15 -4.92
N ASP A 53 13.54 -11.90 -5.60
CA ASP A 53 14.78 -12.64 -5.41
C ASP A 53 15.48 -12.23 -4.10
N GLU A 54 15.31 -10.97 -3.70
CA GLU A 54 15.95 -10.38 -2.53
C GLU A 54 15.05 -9.31 -1.92
N THR A 55 14.99 -9.29 -0.59
CA THR A 55 14.31 -8.25 0.19
C THR A 55 15.20 -7.77 1.32
N TRP A 56 15.13 -6.48 1.65
CA TRP A 56 15.84 -5.91 2.81
C TRP A 56 15.18 -4.65 3.34
N ASN A 57 15.60 -4.26 4.54
CA ASN A 57 15.34 -2.96 5.14
C ASN A 57 16.64 -2.15 5.21
N ASP A 58 16.57 -0.85 4.96
CA ASP A 58 17.69 0.05 5.24
C ASP A 58 17.62 0.65 6.65
N ALA A 59 18.65 1.42 7.02
CA ALA A 59 18.73 2.07 8.34
C ALA A 59 17.67 3.18 8.56
N TYR A 60 17.03 3.66 7.49
CA TYR A 60 15.95 4.64 7.54
C TYR A 60 14.57 3.98 7.60
N GLY A 61 14.52 2.65 7.58
CA GLY A 61 13.28 1.87 7.62
C GLY A 61 12.68 1.58 6.25
N ASN A 62 13.26 2.03 5.13
CA ASN A 62 12.70 1.72 3.82
C ASN A 62 12.75 0.21 3.56
N THR A 63 11.66 -0.34 3.03
CA THR A 63 11.60 -1.73 2.56
C THR A 63 11.86 -1.80 1.07
N VAL A 64 12.74 -2.72 0.65
CA VAL A 64 13.07 -2.93 -0.76
C VAL A 64 12.84 -4.39 -1.13
N ALA A 65 12.31 -4.60 -2.33
CA ALA A 65 12.17 -5.89 -2.98
C ALA A 65 12.76 -5.81 -4.40
N VAL A 66 13.63 -6.76 -4.75
CA VAL A 66 14.28 -6.82 -6.05
C VAL A 66 13.87 -8.08 -6.78
N ILE A 67 13.49 -7.92 -8.04
CA ILE A 67 13.23 -9.01 -8.99
C ILE A 67 14.28 -8.94 -10.11
N ASN A 68 14.72 -10.09 -10.61
CA ASN A 68 15.75 -10.23 -11.63
C ASN A 68 17.10 -9.62 -11.20
N LYS A 69 17.63 -10.06 -10.04
CA LYS A 69 18.91 -9.54 -9.52
C LYS A 69 20.05 -9.73 -10.53
N GLY A 70 20.72 -8.63 -10.89
CA GLY A 70 21.82 -8.61 -11.87
C GLY A 70 21.39 -8.32 -13.31
N GLY A 71 20.08 -8.26 -13.59
CA GLY A 71 19.54 -7.86 -14.89
C GLY A 71 19.68 -6.35 -15.19
N GLY A 72 19.47 -5.99 -16.46
CA GLY A 72 19.50 -4.60 -16.94
C GLY A 72 18.52 -4.35 -18.10
N PRO A 73 18.04 -3.12 -18.29
CA PRO A 73 18.26 -1.94 -17.45
C PRO A 73 17.55 -2.05 -16.08
N ARG A 74 18.05 -1.32 -15.07
CA ARG A 74 17.43 -1.27 -13.74
C ARG A 74 16.29 -0.25 -13.74
N VAL A 75 15.10 -0.67 -13.29
CA VAL A 75 13.92 0.18 -13.12
C VAL A 75 13.54 0.17 -11.64
N MET A 76 13.30 1.35 -11.06
CA MET A 76 12.87 1.51 -9.68
C MET A 76 11.43 2.04 -9.65
N LEU A 77 10.56 1.33 -8.92
CA LEU A 77 9.23 1.80 -8.56
C LEU A 77 9.27 2.16 -7.07
N ALA A 78 8.88 3.40 -6.75
CA ALA A 78 8.89 3.92 -5.39
C ALA A 78 7.50 4.42 -5.00
N ALA A 79 7.13 4.22 -3.74
CA ALA A 79 5.89 4.70 -3.14
C ALA A 79 6.16 5.08 -1.68
N HIS A 80 5.33 5.98 -1.16
CA HIS A 80 5.33 6.37 0.25
C HIS A 80 4.49 5.38 1.06
N ALA A 81 5.05 4.88 2.16
CA ALA A 81 4.38 3.95 3.07
C ALA A 81 3.68 4.68 4.23
N ASP A 82 4.07 5.92 4.50
CA ASP A 82 3.57 6.74 5.59
C ASP A 82 2.18 7.29 5.30
N GLU A 83 1.39 7.44 6.37
CA GLU A 83 0.08 8.08 6.33
C GLU A 83 0.02 9.35 7.21
N ILE A 84 -0.90 10.25 6.86
CA ILE A 84 -1.17 11.46 7.65
C ILE A 84 -1.84 11.04 8.96
N ALA A 85 -1.31 11.54 10.09
CA ALA A 85 -1.87 11.32 11.41
C ALA A 85 -1.64 12.52 12.34
N LEU A 86 -2.22 12.44 13.53
CA LEU A 86 -2.05 13.42 14.59
C LEU A 86 -1.25 12.80 15.74
N SER A 87 -0.37 13.59 16.35
CA SER A 87 0.34 13.22 17.57
C SER A 87 -0.24 13.98 18.76
N VAL A 88 -0.38 13.30 19.89
CA VAL A 88 -0.70 13.94 21.16
C VAL A 88 0.48 14.82 21.57
N ASN A 89 0.21 16.09 21.86
CA ASN A 89 1.22 17.06 22.30
C ASN A 89 1.03 17.51 23.76
N TYR A 90 -0.17 17.31 24.32
CA TYR A 90 -0.53 17.73 25.67
C TYR A 90 -1.69 16.87 26.19
N ILE A 91 -1.68 16.57 27.47
CA ILE A 91 -2.76 15.90 28.21
C ILE A 91 -3.01 16.78 29.45
N ASP A 92 -4.27 17.17 29.68
CA ASP A 92 -4.61 18.02 30.82
C ASP A 92 -4.91 17.21 32.10
N ASP A 93 -5.22 17.88 33.20
CA ASP A 93 -5.46 17.24 34.50
C ASP A 93 -6.67 16.28 34.51
N ASN A 94 -7.55 16.33 33.50
CA ASN A 94 -8.71 15.45 33.33
C ASN A 94 -8.46 14.29 32.33
N GLY A 95 -7.27 14.21 31.72
CA GLY A 95 -6.94 13.22 30.69
C GLY A 95 -7.36 13.64 29.29
#